data_AF-A0A8K0P3Z7-F1
#
_entry.id   AF-A0A8K0P3Z7-F1
#
_cell.length_a   1.000
_cell.length_b   1.000
_cell.length_c   1.000
_cell.angle_alpha   90.00
_cell.angle_beta   90.00
_cell.angle_gamma   90.00
#
_symmetry.space_group_name_H-M   'P 1'
#
loop_
_entity.id
_entity.type
_entity.pdbx_description
1 polymer ?
#
loop_
_entity_poly.entity_id
_entity_poly.type
_entity_poly.pdbx_seq_one_letter_code
_entity_poly.pdbx_strand_id
1 'polypeptide(L)'
;MHRKKSLGHRVVCDLMEPLFGSGRGVTTDNYFTFVPTAEFLLKKKIIMTGTLRVKKPDIPVMMETAKGRELLSSKFIFLDNIAVVSYVPKINKTV
;
A
#
# COMPACT_ATOMS: atom_id res chain seq x y z
N MET A 1 -16.28 -16.88 4.54
CA MET A 1 -16.87 -15.85 3.64
C MET A 1 -15.81 -15.44 2.61
N HIS A 2 -15.85 -16.02 1.40
CA HIS A 2 -14.84 -15.78 0.36
C HIS A 2 -15.04 -14.39 -0.27
N ARG A 3 -14.20 -13.42 0.12
CA ARG A 3 -14.13 -12.12 -0.56
C ARG A 3 -13.66 -12.38 -2.01
N LYS A 4 -14.52 -12.08 -2.99
CA LYS A 4 -14.20 -12.07 -4.42
C LYS A 4 -12.90 -11.28 -4.61
N LYS A 5 -11.83 -11.89 -5.15
CA LYS A 5 -10.59 -11.18 -5.48
C LYS A 5 -10.96 -9.97 -6.35
N SER A 6 -10.59 -8.77 -5.92
CA SER A 6 -10.90 -7.54 -6.65
C SER A 6 -10.24 -7.59 -8.03
N LEU A 7 -10.85 -6.94 -9.03
CA LEU A 7 -10.28 -6.84 -10.38
C LEU A 7 -8.83 -6.35 -10.33
N GLY A 8 -8.53 -5.36 -9.48
CA GLY A 8 -7.18 -4.83 -9.29
C GLY A 8 -6.17 -5.88 -8.81
N HIS A 9 -6.54 -6.75 -7.86
CA HIS A 9 -5.65 -7.84 -7.43
C HIS A 9 -5.32 -8.78 -8.58
N ARG A 10 -6.32 -9.18 -9.37
CA ARG A 10 -6.13 -10.09 -10.51
C ARG A 10 -5.20 -9.47 -11.55
N VAL A 11 -5.49 -8.24 -11.99
CA VAL A 11 -4.69 -7.53 -12.99
C VAL A 11 -3.22 -7.43 -12.56
N VAL A 12 -2.95 -7.04 -11.32
CA VAL A 12 -1.56 -6.95 -10.84
C VAL A 12 -0.88 -8.31 -10.81
N CYS A 13 -1.58 -9.36 -10.34
CA CYS A 13 -0.99 -10.70 -10.27
C CYS A 13 -0.68 -11.26 -11.66
N ASP A 14 -1.61 -11.11 -12.61
CA ASP A 14 -1.45 -11.61 -13.98
C ASP A 14 -0.30 -10.90 -14.70
N LEU A 15 -0.16 -9.57 -14.50
CA LEU A 15 0.96 -8.81 -15.07
C LEU A 15 2.32 -9.16 -14.45
N MET A 16 2.34 -9.52 -13.17
CA MET A 16 3.58 -9.84 -12.45
C MET A 16 4.00 -11.29 -12.56
N GLU A 17 3.12 -12.20 -13.00
CA GLU A 17 3.38 -13.64 -13.08
C GLU A 17 4.68 -14.00 -13.81
N PRO A 18 5.00 -13.42 -14.99
CA PRO A 18 6.25 -13.72 -15.69
C PRO A 18 7.52 -13.31 -14.92
N LEU A 19 7.39 -12.48 -13.89
CA LEU A 19 8.49 -11.94 -13.10
C LEU A 19 8.59 -12.56 -11.71
N PHE A 20 7.71 -13.48 -11.35
CA PHE A 20 7.77 -14.15 -10.05
C PHE A 20 9.14 -14.81 -9.80
N GLY A 21 9.62 -14.74 -8.56
CA GLY A 21 10.95 -15.24 -8.17
C GLY A 21 12.10 -14.29 -8.46
N SER A 22 11.89 -13.22 -9.25
CA SER A 22 12.98 -12.35 -9.70
C SER A 22 13.54 -11.39 -8.64
N GLY A 23 12.85 -11.19 -7.51
CA GLY A 23 13.26 -10.22 -6.49
C GLY A 23 13.00 -8.76 -6.87
N ARG A 24 12.24 -8.50 -7.95
CA ARG A 24 11.93 -7.14 -8.41
C ARG A 24 10.82 -6.46 -7.61
N GLY A 25 10.79 -5.13 -7.69
CA GLY A 25 9.71 -4.30 -7.17
C GLY A 25 8.67 -3.95 -8.23
N VAL A 26 7.42 -3.76 -7.82
CA VAL A 26 6.35 -3.17 -8.62
C VAL A 26 5.76 -1.98 -7.86
N THR A 27 5.56 -0.86 -8.56
CA THR A 27 4.90 0.31 -8.00
C THR A 27 3.54 0.48 -8.64
N THR A 28 2.49 0.61 -7.81
CA THR A 28 1.11 0.68 -8.26
C THR A 28 0.42 1.97 -7.83
N ASP A 29 -0.54 2.42 -8.62
CA ASP A 29 -1.47 3.47 -8.21
C ASP A 29 -2.45 2.96 -7.12
N ASN A 30 -3.07 3.87 -6.36
CA ASN A 30 -3.97 3.57 -5.24
C ASN A 30 -5.13 2.62 -5.56
N TYR A 31 -5.55 2.58 -6.83
CA TYR A 31 -6.60 1.67 -7.29
C TYR A 31 -6.17 0.20 -7.18
N PHE A 32 -4.87 -0.06 -7.31
CA PHE A 32 -4.28 -1.40 -7.35
C PHE A 32 -3.52 -1.75 -6.05
N THR A 33 -3.19 -0.77 -5.20
CA THR A 33 -2.46 -0.99 -3.95
C THR A 33 -3.36 -1.54 -2.84
N PHE A 34 -3.29 -2.84 -2.55
CA PHE A 34 -4.01 -3.46 -1.43
C PHE A 34 -3.07 -4.34 -0.60
N VAL A 35 -3.22 -4.31 0.73
CA VAL A 35 -2.40 -5.11 1.65
C VAL A 35 -2.39 -6.61 1.29
N PRO A 36 -3.53 -7.28 1.05
CA PRO A 36 -3.53 -8.70 0.65
C PRO A 36 -2.81 -8.97 -0.69
N THR A 37 -2.79 -8.00 -1.60
CA THR A 37 -2.03 -8.12 -2.87
C THR A 37 -0.53 -8.00 -2.60
N ALA A 38 -0.11 -7.08 -1.73
CA ALA A 38 1.28 -6.93 -1.31
C ALA A 38 1.83 -8.23 -0.71
N GLU A 39 1.08 -8.82 0.22
CA GLU A 39 1.45 -10.08 0.90
C GLU A 39 1.54 -11.25 -0.09
N PHE A 40 0.60 -11.34 -1.04
CA PHE A 40 0.64 -12.38 -2.07
C PHE A 40 1.88 -12.24 -2.97
N LEU A 41 2.17 -11.02 -3.45
CA LEU A 41 3.34 -10.74 -4.27
C LEU A 41 4.64 -10.99 -3.53
N LEU A 42 4.70 -10.67 -2.23
CA LEU A 42 5.89 -10.92 -1.42
C LEU A 42 6.20 -12.42 -1.33
N LYS A 43 5.18 -13.28 -1.18
CA LYS A 43 5.34 -14.75 -1.24
C LYS A 43 5.87 -15.22 -2.60
N LYS A 44 5.71 -14.43 -3.65
CA LYS A 44 6.25 -14.65 -5.00
C LYS A 44 7.58 -13.92 -5.26
N LYS A 45 8.25 -13.42 -4.20
CA LYS A 45 9.49 -12.62 -4.28
C LYS A 45 9.34 -11.37 -5.15
N ILE A 46 8.19 -10.71 -5.06
CA ILE A 46 7.93 -9.40 -5.64
C ILE A 46 7.60 -8.41 -4.52
N ILE A 47 8.32 -7.29 -4.46
CA ILE A 47 8.03 -6.20 -3.50
C ILE A 47 7.02 -5.25 -4.14
N MET A 48 5.97 -4.86 -3.42
CA MET A 48 4.99 -3.90 -3.93
C MET A 48 5.08 -2.58 -3.16
N THR A 49 5.11 -1.46 -3.88
CA THR A 49 4.95 -0.11 -3.32
C THR A 49 3.79 0.60 -3.98
N GLY A 50 3.19 1.57 -3.32
CA GLY A 50 2.10 2.35 -3.88
C GLY A 50 1.44 3.24 -2.86
N THR A 51 0.57 4.13 -3.32
CA THR A 51 -0.22 5.00 -2.44
C THR A 51 -1.46 4.26 -1.95
N LEU A 52 -1.91 4.57 -0.73
CA LEU A 52 -3.15 4.02 -0.18
C LEU A 52 -4.23 5.09 -0.14
N ARG A 53 -5.49 4.70 -0.35
CA ARG A 53 -6.62 5.61 -0.18
C ARG A 53 -7.01 5.64 1.29
N VAL A 54 -7.13 6.84 1.86
CA VAL A 54 -7.43 7.09 3.29
C VAL A 54 -8.62 6.25 3.82
N LYS A 55 -9.64 6.00 3.00
CA LYS A 55 -10.83 5.23 3.39
C LYS A 55 -10.68 3.69 3.35
N LYS A 56 -9.45 3.15 3.34
CA LYS A 56 -9.26 1.69 3.39
C LYS A 56 -9.28 1.23 4.85
N PRO A 57 -10.04 0.17 5.19
CA PRO A 57 -10.21 -0.29 6.57
C PRO A 57 -8.92 -0.77 7.24
N ASP A 58 -7.87 -1.03 6.45
CA ASP A 58 -6.59 -1.56 6.92
C ASP A 58 -5.61 -0.46 7.38
N ILE A 59 -5.99 0.83 7.32
CA ILE A 59 -5.14 1.95 7.72
C ILE A 59 -5.59 2.47 9.09
N PRO A 60 -4.71 2.52 10.10
CA PRO A 60 -5.04 3.11 11.38
C PRO A 60 -5.39 4.60 11.26
N VAL A 61 -6.43 5.05 11.96
CA VAL A 61 -6.93 6.46 11.95
C VAL A 61 -5.82 7.49 12.23
N MET A 62 -4.82 7.12 13.04
CA MET A 62 -3.66 7.95 13.35
C MET A 62 -2.80 8.33 12.13
N MET A 63 -2.95 7.62 11.00
CA MET A 63 -2.26 7.86 9.74
C MET A 63 -3.07 8.73 8.76
N GLU A 64 -4.35 8.98 9.04
CA GLU A 64 -5.25 9.66 8.11
C GLU A 64 -5.15 11.20 8.19
N THR A 65 -4.92 11.72 9.40
CA THR A 65 -5.06 13.16 9.67
C THR A 65 -3.75 13.93 9.58
N ALA A 66 -3.80 15.08 8.89
CA ALA A 66 -2.78 16.12 8.93
C ALA A 66 -2.99 17.13 10.07
N LYS A 67 -4.14 17.09 10.76
CA LYS A 67 -4.48 18.06 11.81
C LYS A 67 -3.50 17.91 12.99
N GLY A 68 -2.88 19.01 13.39
CA GLY A 68 -1.90 19.04 14.48
C GLY A 68 -0.54 18.42 14.13
N ARG A 69 -0.27 18.15 12.85
CA ARG A 69 1.04 17.68 12.38
C ARG A 69 1.82 18.81 11.73
N GLU A 70 3.13 18.81 11.94
CA GLU A 70 4.05 19.75 11.30
C GLU A 70 4.12 19.52 9.78
N LEU A 71 4.31 20.60 9.02
CA LEU A 71 4.55 20.54 7.59
C LEU A 71 5.85 19.76 7.31
N LEU A 72 5.86 18.95 6.25
CA LEU A 72 6.97 18.06 5.88
C LEU A 72 7.29 16.97 6.92
N SER A 73 6.40 16.72 7.88
CA SER A 73 6.56 15.61 8.84
C SER A 73 6.05 14.28 8.28
N SER A 74 6.68 13.18 8.70
CA SER A 74 6.29 11.81 8.37
C SER A 74 5.97 11.00 9.63
N LYS A 75 4.99 10.10 9.51
CA LYS A 75 4.70 9.04 10.49
C LYS A 75 4.86 7.71 9.81
N PHE A 76 5.34 6.72 10.56
CA PHE A 76 5.59 5.38 10.05
C PHE A 76 4.89 4.36 10.94
N ILE A 77 4.34 3.33 10.30
CA ILE A 77 3.88 2.11 10.96
C ILE A 77 4.59 0.94 10.27
N PHE A 78 5.13 0.03 11.07
CA PHE A 78 5.77 -1.19 10.62
C PHE A 78 4.99 -2.37 11.19
N LEU A 79 4.57 -3.28 10.31
CA LEU A 79 3.82 -4.49 10.63
C LEU A 79 4.47 -5.64 9.88
N ASP A 80 5.22 -6.49 10.58
CA ASP A 80 5.98 -7.61 10.01
C ASP A 80 6.74 -7.25 8.72
N ASN A 81 6.14 -7.50 7.56
CA ASN A 81 6.67 -7.33 6.21
C ASN A 81 6.11 -6.09 5.47
N ILE A 82 5.34 -5.24 6.14
CA ILE A 82 4.68 -4.06 5.58
C ILE A 82 5.16 -2.81 6.32
N ALA A 83 5.49 -1.78 5.56
CA ALA A 83 5.71 -0.44 6.06
C ALA A 83 4.68 0.52 5.45
N VAL A 84 4.04 1.32 6.28
CA VAL A 84 3.12 2.38 5.87
C VAL A 84 3.68 3.72 6.32
N VAL A 85 3.73 4.68 5.41
CA VAL A 85 4.14 6.05 5.70
C VAL A 85 2.94 6.98 5.48
N SER A 86 2.81 7.96 6.36
CA SER A 86 1.86 9.06 6.27
C SER A 86 2.62 10.38 6.33
N TYR A 87 2.58 11.15 5.26
CA TYR A 87 3.37 12.36 5.06
C TYR A 87 2.48 13.61 4.92
N VAL A 88 2.92 14.75 5.45
CA VAL A 88 2.20 16.04 5.37
C VAL A 88 2.91 16.99 4.39
N PRO A 89 2.61 16.92 3.08
CA PRO A 89 3.25 17.79 2.09
C PRO A 89 2.74 19.24 2.16
N LYS A 90 1.50 19.44 2.62
CA LYS A 90 0.79 20.73 2.64
C LYS A 90 -0.14 20.77 3.85
N ILE A 91 -0.46 21.98 4.32
CA ILE A 91 -1.45 22.19 5.39
C ILE A 91 -2.75 21.46 5.04
N ASN A 92 -3.28 20.69 6.00
CA ASN A 92 -4.50 19.90 5.87
C ASN A 92 -4.49 18.83 4.76
N LYS A 93 -3.31 18.41 4.27
CA LYS A 93 -3.16 17.29 3.33
C LYS A 93 -2.24 16.22 3.88
N THR A 94 -2.65 14.97 3.68
CA THR A 94 -1.87 13.78 4.02
C THR A 94 -1.73 12.92 2.76
N VAL A 95 -0.57 12.29 2.61
CA VAL A 95 -0.29 11.25 1.61
C VAL A 95 0.12 9.99 2.33
#